data_AF-A0A519QLY9-F1
#
_entry.id   AF-A0A519QLY9-F1
#
_cell.length_a   1.000
_cell.length_b   1.000
_cell.length_c   1.000
_cell.angle_alpha   90.00
_cell.angle_beta   90.00
_cell.angle_gamma   90.00
#
_symmetry.space_group_name_H-M   'P 1'
#
loop_
_entity.id
_entity.type
_entity.pdbx_description
1 polymer ?
#
loop_
_entity_poly.entity_id
_entity_poly.type
_entity_poly.pdbx_seq_one_letter_code
_entity_poly.pdbx_strand_id
1 'polypeptide(L)'
;MHITSISSQLSSGKFLYNKALALTLWFGLSLIALLTNLSDHANNFIIYRYAFYHAIDQTNLYIEYPLEYYDIFLYGPLFSLLIAPFALLPTTIGAIGWIVANTFFLLFAIYRLPIKKEWKIALAFLCSNELMITNAWFQSNAFVCACILLGFAYIQKEKEYAALF
;
A
#
# COMPACT_ATOMS: atom_id res chain seq x y z
N MET A 1 22.15 -32.73 6.45
CA MET A 1 20.87 -32.97 7.15
C MET A 1 19.89 -31.78 7.12
N HIS A 2 20.20 -30.65 6.48
CA HIS A 2 19.31 -29.46 6.44
C HIS A 2 18.37 -29.36 5.22
N ILE A 3 18.64 -30.05 4.11
CA ILE A 3 17.86 -29.92 2.86
C ILE A 3 16.50 -30.63 2.96
N THR A 4 16.42 -31.72 3.72
CA THR A 4 15.19 -32.51 3.93
C THR A 4 14.11 -31.78 4.74
N SER A 5 14.48 -30.78 5.56
CA SER A 5 13.50 -30.02 6.35
C SER A 5 12.78 -28.94 5.54
N ILE A 6 13.43 -28.38 4.51
CA ILE A 6 12.84 -27.32 3.67
C ILE A 6 11.84 -27.92 2.67
N SER A 7 12.20 -29.04 2.02
CA SER A 7 11.29 -29.70 1.07
C SER A 7 10.02 -30.24 1.72
N SER A 8 10.11 -30.73 2.96
CA SER A 8 8.96 -31.19 3.75
C SER A 8 8.05 -30.05 4.25
N GLN A 9 8.58 -28.84 4.44
CA GLN A 9 7.77 -27.66 4.76
C GLN A 9 7.01 -27.12 3.55
N LEU A 10 7.63 -27.17 2.37
CA LEU A 10 7.00 -26.81 1.10
C LEU A 10 5.81 -27.73 0.78
N SER A 11 5.99 -29.05 0.93
CA SER A 11 4.91 -30.02 0.68
C SER A 11 3.77 -29.96 1.69
N SER A 12 4.00 -29.44 2.90
CA SER A 12 2.98 -29.34 3.95
C SER A 12 2.29 -27.97 4.03
N GLY A 13 2.69 -26.98 3.21
CA GLY A 13 2.12 -25.63 3.22
C GLY A 13 2.40 -24.81 4.48
N LYS A 14 3.18 -25.35 5.44
CA LYS A 14 3.45 -24.73 6.74
C LYS A 14 4.19 -23.40 6.63
N PHE A 15 4.91 -23.19 5.52
CA PHE A 15 5.64 -21.95 5.26
C PHE A 15 4.72 -20.72 5.17
N LEU A 16 3.47 -20.87 4.71
CA LEU A 16 2.48 -19.78 4.62
C LEU A 16 2.17 -19.16 5.98
N TYR A 17 2.30 -19.95 7.05
CA TYR A 17 2.02 -19.53 8.42
C TYR A 17 3.28 -19.08 9.17
N ASN A 18 4.44 -19.02 8.50
CA ASN A 18 5.69 -18.57 9.11
C ASN A 18 5.73 -17.03 9.15
N LYS A 19 5.58 -16.45 10.35
CA LYS A 19 5.56 -15.00 10.56
C LYS A 19 6.84 -14.32 10.07
N ALA A 20 8.01 -14.89 10.36
CA ALA A 20 9.28 -14.29 9.97
C ALA A 20 9.39 -14.22 8.45
N LEU A 21 9.07 -15.33 7.78
CA LEU A 21 9.07 -15.39 6.32
C LEU A 21 8.08 -14.38 5.70
N ALA A 22 6.84 -14.33 6.21
CA ALA A 22 5.83 -13.40 5.72
C ALA A 22 6.27 -11.94 5.85
N LEU A 23 6.84 -11.54 6.99
CA LEU A 23 7.32 -10.17 7.20
C LEU A 23 8.57 -9.85 6.37
N THR A 24 9.49 -10.81 6.21
CA THR A 24 10.65 -10.66 5.33
C THR A 24 10.21 -10.42 3.89
N LEU A 25 9.25 -11.19 3.37
CA LEU A 25 8.71 -10.95 2.03
C LEU A 25 7.94 -9.63 1.95
N TRP A 26 7.10 -9.32 2.93
CA TRP A 26 6.30 -8.09 2.96
C TRP A 26 7.16 -6.83 2.81
N PHE A 27 8.16 -6.69 3.68
CA PHE A 27 9.03 -5.51 3.68
C PHE A 27 10.14 -5.61 2.65
N GLY A 28 10.70 -6.80 2.44
CA GLY A 28 11.78 -7.03 1.48
C GLY A 28 11.33 -6.76 0.04
N LEU A 29 10.19 -7.31 -0.39
CA LEU A 29 9.66 -7.06 -1.73
C LEU A 29 9.23 -5.59 -1.91
N SER A 30 8.63 -4.99 -0.89
CA SER A 30 8.29 -3.55 -0.92
C SER A 30 9.53 -2.67 -1.06
N LEU A 31 10.62 -3.00 -0.36
CA LEU A 31 11.90 -2.30 -0.47
C LEU A 31 12.52 -2.50 -1.85
N ILE A 32 12.50 -3.72 -2.40
CA ILE A 32 12.97 -3.99 -3.77
C ILE A 32 12.20 -3.13 -4.77
N ALA A 33 10.86 -3.15 -4.71
CA ALA A 33 10.02 -2.33 -5.58
C ALA A 33 10.37 -0.84 -5.50
N LEU A 34 10.59 -0.32 -4.29
CA LEU A 34 10.99 1.07 -4.10
C LEU A 34 12.35 1.34 -4.75
N LEU A 35 13.38 0.53 -4.46
CA LEU A 35 14.74 0.74 -4.97
C LEU A 35 14.85 0.64 -6.49
N THR A 36 14.05 -0.24 -7.12
CA THR A 36 14.11 -0.46 -8.58
C THR A 36 13.29 0.54 -9.39
N ASN A 37 12.26 1.18 -8.80
CA ASN A 37 11.28 1.97 -9.56
C ASN A 37 11.25 3.47 -9.20
N LEU A 38 12.06 3.91 -8.23
CA LEU A 38 12.03 5.29 -7.72
C LEU A 38 12.31 6.35 -8.79
N SER A 39 13.15 6.02 -9.77
CA SER A 39 13.58 6.96 -10.82
C SER A 39 12.62 7.02 -12.01
N ASP A 40 11.98 5.88 -12.35
CA ASP A 40 11.35 5.70 -13.66
C ASP A 40 9.82 5.59 -13.61
N HIS A 41 9.24 5.23 -12.46
CA HIS A 41 7.80 4.88 -12.39
C HIS A 41 7.01 5.67 -11.33
N ALA A 42 7.56 6.77 -10.82
CA ALA A 42 6.89 7.58 -9.80
C ALA A 42 5.68 8.39 -10.32
N ASN A 43 5.26 8.22 -11.58
CA ASN A 43 4.21 9.02 -12.23
C ASN A 43 2.91 9.07 -11.43
N ASN A 44 2.43 7.96 -10.88
CA ASN A 44 1.23 7.96 -10.02
C ASN A 44 1.40 8.86 -8.79
N PHE A 45 2.56 8.81 -8.14
CA PHE A 45 2.84 9.72 -7.03
C PHE A 45 2.89 11.19 -7.48
N ILE A 46 3.42 11.47 -8.68
CA ILE A 46 3.44 12.83 -9.23
C ILE A 46 2.01 13.33 -9.49
N ILE A 47 1.14 12.51 -10.08
CA ILE A 47 -0.28 12.83 -10.25
C ILE A 47 -0.92 13.17 -8.89
N TYR A 48 -0.67 12.34 -7.88
CA TYR A 48 -1.21 12.57 -6.53
C TYR A 48 -0.68 13.86 -5.91
N ARG A 49 0.62 14.12 -6.06
CA ARG A 49 1.27 15.35 -5.60
C ARG A 49 0.62 16.59 -6.22
N TYR A 50 0.43 16.60 -7.53
CA TYR A 50 -0.16 17.75 -8.21
C TYR A 50 -1.65 17.90 -7.95
N ALA A 51 -2.39 16.81 -7.72
CA ALA A 51 -3.77 16.90 -7.27
C ALA A 51 -3.93 17.71 -5.96
N PHE A 52 -2.94 17.66 -5.06
CA PHE A 52 -2.89 18.53 -3.88
C PHE A 52 -2.66 20.00 -4.25
N TYR A 53 -1.68 20.30 -5.10
CA TYR A 53 -1.39 21.68 -5.50
C TYR A 53 -2.52 22.30 -6.32
N HIS A 54 -3.08 21.58 -7.29
CA HIS A 54 -4.25 22.00 -8.06
C HIS A 54 -5.47 22.25 -7.18
N ALA A 55 -5.67 21.45 -6.13
CA ALA A 55 -6.76 21.69 -5.17
C ALA A 55 -6.57 22.99 -4.39
N ILE A 56 -5.32 23.33 -4.01
CA ILE A 56 -4.99 24.62 -3.36
C ILE A 56 -5.19 25.77 -4.34
N ASP A 57 -4.71 25.62 -5.56
CA ASP A 57 -4.75 26.64 -6.62
C ASP A 57 -6.15 26.77 -7.24
N GLN A 58 -7.11 25.94 -6.81
CA GLN A 58 -8.50 25.90 -7.29
C GLN A 58 -8.59 25.67 -8.81
N THR A 59 -7.65 24.89 -9.35
CA THR A 59 -7.66 24.48 -10.76
C THR A 59 -8.43 23.16 -10.92
N ASN A 60 -8.70 22.79 -12.19
CA ASN A 60 -9.49 21.59 -12.47
C ASN A 60 -8.66 20.32 -12.25
N LEU A 61 -9.05 19.51 -11.26
CA LEU A 61 -8.33 18.28 -10.93
C LEU A 61 -8.38 17.19 -12.01
N TYR A 62 -9.34 17.24 -12.93
CA TYR A 62 -9.70 16.09 -13.79
C TYR A 62 -9.35 16.27 -15.26
N ILE A 63 -8.45 17.20 -15.58
CA ILE A 63 -7.95 17.42 -16.94
C ILE A 63 -6.48 16.96 -17.06
N GLU A 64 -5.99 16.92 -18.30
CA GLU A 64 -4.60 16.59 -18.60
C GLU A 64 -3.65 17.75 -18.26
N TYR A 65 -2.50 17.42 -17.66
CA TYR A 65 -1.41 18.36 -17.38
C TYR A 65 -0.08 17.80 -17.94
N PRO A 66 0.09 17.75 -19.27
CA PRO A 66 1.19 17.03 -19.94
C PRO A 66 2.59 17.58 -19.64
N LEU A 67 2.68 18.79 -19.07
CA LEU A 67 3.94 19.38 -18.62
C LEU A 67 4.34 18.91 -17.21
N GLU A 68 3.41 18.35 -16.44
CA GLU A 68 3.58 17.98 -15.03
C GLU A 68 3.67 16.46 -14.85
N TYR A 69 2.85 15.71 -15.57
CA TYR A 69 2.77 14.25 -15.50
C TYR A 69 2.08 13.67 -16.74
N TYR A 70 2.16 12.34 -16.87
CA TYR A 70 1.40 11.58 -17.86
C TYR A 70 0.12 11.03 -17.24
N ASP A 71 -0.98 10.91 -18.01
CA ASP A 71 -2.32 10.49 -17.54
C ASP A 71 -3.09 11.58 -16.75
N ILE A 72 -4.26 11.25 -16.22
CA ILE A 72 -5.15 12.14 -15.46
C ILE A 72 -5.38 11.65 -14.04
N PHE A 73 -5.73 12.57 -13.15
CA PHE A 73 -6.16 12.25 -11.80
C PHE A 73 -7.61 11.75 -11.80
N LEU A 74 -7.85 10.60 -11.17
CA LEU A 74 -9.14 9.88 -11.21
C LEU A 74 -9.79 9.68 -9.83
N TYR A 75 -9.27 10.31 -8.78
CA TYR A 75 -9.73 10.10 -7.41
C TYR A 75 -10.61 11.24 -6.92
N GLY A 76 -11.40 11.02 -5.87
CA GLY A 76 -12.23 12.09 -5.30
C GLY A 76 -11.38 13.23 -4.71
N PRO A 77 -11.92 14.45 -4.59
CA PRO A 77 -11.16 15.62 -4.11
C PRO A 77 -10.55 15.41 -2.72
N LEU A 78 -11.17 14.63 -1.84
CA LEU A 78 -10.63 14.34 -0.50
C LEU A 78 -9.26 13.64 -0.55
N PHE A 79 -8.95 12.93 -1.63
CA PHE A 79 -7.64 12.30 -1.81
C PHE A 79 -6.50 13.34 -1.87
N SER A 80 -6.76 14.55 -2.37
CA SER A 80 -5.79 15.67 -2.35
C SER A 80 -5.35 16.03 -0.92
N LEU A 81 -6.26 15.95 0.05
CA LEU A 81 -5.94 16.17 1.47
C LEU A 81 -5.18 14.98 2.07
N LEU A 82 -5.53 13.76 1.66
CA LEU A 82 -4.84 12.55 2.10
C LEU A 82 -3.37 12.55 1.69
N ILE A 83 -3.07 12.98 0.47
CA ILE A 83 -1.70 13.00 -0.07
C ILE A 83 -0.88 14.21 0.39
N ALA A 84 -1.54 15.27 0.88
CA ALA A 84 -0.90 16.51 1.36
C ALA A 84 0.40 16.32 2.18
N PRO A 85 0.47 15.48 3.24
CA PRO A 85 1.70 15.32 4.01
C PRO A 85 2.88 14.79 3.19
N PHE A 86 2.62 14.03 2.12
CA PHE A 86 3.66 13.52 1.21
C PHE A 86 3.95 14.50 0.07
N ALA A 87 2.93 15.21 -0.42
CA ALA A 87 3.05 16.20 -1.48
C ALA A 87 3.89 17.41 -1.05
N LEU A 88 3.84 17.81 0.22
CA LEU A 88 4.62 18.93 0.75
C LEU A 88 6.12 18.63 0.90
N LEU A 89 6.52 17.35 0.94
CA LEU A 89 7.92 16.94 1.04
C LEU A 89 8.63 17.08 -0.32
N PRO A 90 9.98 17.09 -0.35
CA PRO A 90 10.71 16.91 -1.61
C PRO A 90 10.24 15.65 -2.34
N THR A 91 10.07 15.73 -3.66
CA THR A 91 9.36 14.72 -4.46
C THR A 91 9.76 13.27 -4.15
N THR A 92 11.06 12.98 -4.14
CA THR A 92 11.56 11.63 -3.83
C THR A 92 11.24 11.19 -2.41
N ILE A 93 11.36 12.09 -1.43
CA ILE A 93 11.07 11.80 -0.02
C ILE A 93 9.56 11.57 0.16
N GLY A 94 8.73 12.37 -0.50
CA GLY A 94 7.28 12.20 -0.52
C GLY A 94 6.89 10.84 -1.12
N ALA A 95 7.48 10.46 -2.25
CA ALA A 95 7.21 9.18 -2.91
C ALA A 95 7.59 7.99 -2.02
N ILE A 96 8.77 8.03 -1.39
CA ILE A 96 9.20 7.02 -0.41
C ILE A 96 8.22 6.97 0.76
N GLY A 97 7.86 8.13 1.32
CA GLY A 97 6.92 8.24 2.43
C GLY A 97 5.56 7.62 2.09
N TRP A 98 5.07 7.86 0.87
CA TRP A 98 3.81 7.29 0.37
C TRP A 98 3.85 5.76 0.33
N ILE A 99 4.92 5.17 -0.23
CA ILE A 99 5.10 3.71 -0.28
C ILE A 99 5.21 3.10 1.12
N VAL A 100 5.97 3.73 2.00
CA VAL A 100 6.10 3.30 3.40
C VAL A 100 4.73 3.33 4.08
N ALA A 101 3.98 4.42 3.95
CA ALA A 101 2.64 4.54 4.52
C ALA A 101 1.71 3.43 4.02
N ASN A 102 1.66 3.18 2.70
CA ASN A 102 0.88 2.08 2.11
C ASN A 102 1.26 0.71 2.71
N THR A 103 2.56 0.42 2.75
CA THR A 103 3.11 -0.86 3.23
C THR A 103 2.75 -1.13 4.69
N PHE A 104 2.87 -0.11 5.56
CA PHE A 104 2.54 -0.25 6.98
C PHE A 104 1.03 -0.25 7.23
N PHE A 105 0.28 0.60 6.52
CA PHE A 105 -1.16 0.73 6.74
C PHE A 105 -1.92 -0.52 6.34
N LEU A 106 -1.57 -1.15 5.21
CA LEU A 106 -2.18 -2.42 4.81
C LEU A 106 -1.84 -3.55 5.80
N LEU A 107 -0.59 -3.64 6.28
CA LEU A 107 -0.22 -4.62 7.28
C LEU A 107 -0.99 -4.40 8.59
N PHE A 108 -1.12 -3.14 9.00
CA PHE A 108 -1.93 -2.75 10.16
C PHE A 108 -3.36 -3.27 9.98
N ALA A 109 -4.00 -2.99 8.85
CA ALA A 109 -5.37 -3.42 8.53
C ALA A 109 -5.56 -4.94 8.58
N ILE A 110 -4.66 -5.70 7.92
CA ILE A 110 -4.65 -7.18 7.95
C ILE A 110 -4.66 -7.70 9.38
N TYR A 111 -3.85 -7.12 10.26
CA TYR A 111 -3.76 -7.59 11.65
C TYR A 111 -4.97 -7.22 12.51
N ARG A 112 -5.84 -6.29 12.06
CA ARG A 112 -7.09 -5.91 12.76
C ARG A 112 -8.26 -6.80 12.41
N LEU A 113 -8.18 -7.60 11.33
CA LEU A 113 -9.24 -8.53 10.93
C LEU A 113 -9.63 -9.49 12.07
N PRO A 114 -10.91 -9.85 12.21
CA PRO A 114 -11.42 -10.76 13.24
C PRO A 114 -11.21 -12.24 12.86
N ILE A 115 -10.01 -12.60 12.40
CA ILE A 115 -9.63 -13.96 12.00
C ILE A 115 -8.45 -14.47 12.83
N LYS A 116 -8.20 -15.79 12.79
CA LYS A 116 -7.08 -16.39 13.54
C LYS A 116 -5.74 -15.84 13.06
N LYS A 117 -4.75 -15.84 13.97
CA LYS A 117 -3.43 -15.26 13.74
C LYS A 117 -2.70 -15.91 12.56
N GLU A 118 -2.86 -17.22 12.38
CA GLU A 118 -2.23 -17.97 11.29
C GLU A 118 -2.72 -17.45 9.94
N TRP A 119 -4.02 -17.19 9.80
CA TRP A 119 -4.61 -16.65 8.58
C TRP A 119 -4.15 -15.23 8.26
N LYS A 120 -3.91 -14.39 9.29
CA LYS A 120 -3.32 -13.07 9.10
C LYS A 120 -1.90 -13.14 8.54
N ILE A 121 -1.12 -14.12 9.02
CA ILE A 121 0.24 -14.36 8.53
C ILE A 121 0.19 -14.86 7.09
N ALA A 122 -0.68 -15.83 6.78
CA ALA A 122 -0.86 -16.33 5.43
C ALA A 122 -1.32 -15.24 4.46
N LEU A 123 -2.22 -14.34 4.90
CA LEU A 123 -2.67 -13.21 4.09
C LEU A 123 -1.52 -12.23 3.81
N ALA A 124 -0.73 -11.87 4.82
CA ALA A 124 0.45 -11.04 4.63
C ALA A 124 1.47 -11.71 3.68
N PHE A 125 1.68 -13.02 3.80
CA PHE A 125 2.54 -13.78 2.90
C PHE A 125 2.03 -13.72 1.45
N LEU A 126 0.75 -14.03 1.21
CA LEU A 126 0.19 -14.11 -0.13
C LEU A 126 0.11 -12.72 -0.79
N CYS A 127 -0.30 -11.71 -0.03
CA CYS A 127 -0.45 -10.35 -0.53
C CYS A 127 0.88 -9.59 -0.68
N SER A 128 2.02 -10.14 -0.24
CA SER A 128 3.30 -9.44 -0.38
C SER A 128 3.69 -9.20 -1.84
N ASN A 129 3.31 -10.12 -2.75
CA ASN A 129 3.55 -9.95 -4.19
C ASN A 129 2.68 -8.84 -4.79
N GLU A 130 1.39 -8.82 -4.48
CA GLU A 130 0.48 -7.76 -4.95
C GLU A 130 0.86 -6.37 -4.40
N LEU A 131 1.30 -6.33 -3.14
CA LEU A 131 1.86 -5.12 -2.54
C LEU A 131 3.11 -4.66 -3.28
N MET A 132 4.02 -5.57 -3.64
CA MET A 132 5.22 -5.25 -4.43
C MET A 132 4.85 -4.59 -5.76
N ILE A 133 3.90 -5.18 -6.50
CA ILE A 133 3.45 -4.65 -7.79
C ILE A 133 2.82 -3.27 -7.61
N THR A 134 1.92 -3.12 -6.64
CA THR A 134 1.29 -1.83 -6.32
C THR A 134 2.34 -0.76 -5.99
N ASN A 135 3.34 -1.11 -5.18
CA ASN A 135 4.41 -0.21 -4.77
C ASN A 135 5.37 0.13 -5.91
N ALA A 136 5.66 -0.80 -6.82
CA ALA A 136 6.50 -0.56 -8.00
C ALA A 136 5.93 0.55 -8.89
N TRP A 137 4.60 0.66 -8.94
CA TRP A 137 3.88 1.69 -9.69
C TRP A 137 3.40 2.86 -8.84
N PHE A 138 3.79 2.95 -7.56
CA PHE A 138 3.38 4.03 -6.64
C PHE A 138 1.86 4.21 -6.50
N GLN A 139 1.09 3.14 -6.69
CA GLN A 139 -0.37 3.17 -6.70
C GLN A 139 -0.99 3.26 -5.29
N SER A 140 -2.23 3.76 -5.22
CA SER A 140 -3.01 3.87 -3.98
C SER A 140 -3.80 2.61 -3.60
N ASN A 141 -3.72 1.53 -4.39
CA ASN A 141 -4.54 0.32 -4.20
C ASN A 141 -4.35 -0.32 -2.81
N ALA A 142 -3.12 -0.34 -2.30
CA ALA A 142 -2.81 -0.88 -0.98
C ALA A 142 -3.49 -0.07 0.14
N PHE A 143 -3.51 1.26 0.02
CA PHE A 143 -4.22 2.16 0.92
C PHE A 143 -5.73 1.91 0.89
N VAL A 144 -6.33 1.86 -0.30
CA VAL A 144 -7.78 1.63 -0.46
C VAL A 144 -8.18 0.26 0.12
N CYS A 145 -7.39 -0.79 -0.16
CA CYS A 145 -7.58 -2.11 0.44
C CYS A 145 -7.53 -2.06 1.97
N ALA A 146 -6.57 -1.32 2.55
CA ALA A 146 -6.47 -1.15 3.99
C ALA A 146 -7.71 -0.50 4.60
N CYS A 147 -8.27 0.54 3.96
CA CYS A 147 -9.52 1.17 4.38
C CYS A 147 -10.68 0.17 4.39
N ILE A 148 -10.86 -0.61 3.32
CA ILE A 148 -11.92 -1.63 3.21
C ILE A 148 -11.79 -2.67 4.33
N LEU A 149 -10.58 -3.20 4.54
CA LEU A 149 -10.33 -4.21 5.58
C LEU A 149 -10.57 -3.67 6.99
N LEU A 150 -10.22 -2.41 7.25
CA LEU A 150 -10.47 -1.75 8.53
C LEU A 150 -11.94 -1.44 8.75
N GLY A 151 -12.65 -0.95 7.74
CA GLY A 151 -14.10 -0.76 7.79
C GLY A 151 -14.81 -2.06 8.17
N PHE A 152 -14.48 -3.16 7.48
CA PHE A 152 -14.97 -4.49 7.85
C PHE A 152 -14.60 -4.88 9.29
N ALA A 153 -13.33 -4.70 9.69
CA ALA A 153 -12.87 -5.05 11.02
C ALA A 153 -13.53 -4.23 12.15
N TYR A 154 -13.93 -2.98 11.89
CA TYR A 154 -14.63 -2.13 12.84
C TYR A 154 -16.12 -2.43 12.91
N ILE A 155 -16.78 -2.72 11.78
CA ILE A 155 -18.18 -3.22 11.76
C ILE A 155 -18.29 -4.48 12.60
N GLN A 156 -17.37 -5.44 12.42
CA GLN A 156 -17.34 -6.68 13.20
C GLN A 156 -17.04 -6.49 14.70
N LYS A 157 -16.64 -5.29 15.11
CA LYS A 157 -16.43 -4.90 16.50
C LYS A 157 -17.52 -3.97 17.02
N GLU A 158 -18.61 -3.81 16.27
CA GLU A 158 -19.73 -2.91 16.60
C GLU A 158 -19.26 -1.44 16.76
N LYS A 159 -18.22 -1.04 16.01
CA LYS A 159 -17.66 0.33 16.02
C LYS A 159 -18.01 1.06 14.72
N GLU A 160 -19.30 1.22 14.46
CA GLU A 160 -19.84 1.75 13.19
C GLU A 160 -19.30 3.14 12.84
N TYR A 161 -19.22 4.06 13.81
CA TYR A 161 -18.63 5.39 13.60
C TYR A 161 -17.18 5.33 13.13
N ALA A 162 -16.41 4.40 13.67
CA ALA A 162 -15.02 4.20 13.28
C ALA A 162 -14.88 3.42 11.97
N ALA A 163 -15.97 2.90 11.38
CA ALA A 163 -15.96 2.20 10.10
C ALA A 163 -16.29 3.11 8.91
N LEU A 164 -16.83 4.31 9.16
CA LEU A 164 -17.26 5.28 8.14
C LEU A 164 -16.13 6.16 7.56
N PHE A 165 -14.91 6.06 8.12
CA PHE A 165 -13.77 6.93 7.78
C PHE A 165 -13.28 6.77 6.34
#